data_AF-A0A858U061-F1
#
_entry.id   AF-A0A858U061-F1
#
_cell.length_a   1.000
_cell.length_b   1.000
_cell.length_c   1.000
_cell.angle_alpha   90.00
_cell.angle_beta   90.00
_cell.angle_gamma   90.00
#
_symmetry.space_group_name_H-M   'P 1'
#
loop_
_entity.id
_entity.type
_entity.pdbx_description
1 polymer ?
#
loop_
_entity_poly.entity_id
_entity_poly.type
_entity_poly.pdbx_seq_one_letter_code
_entity_poly.pdbx_strand_id
1 'polypeptide(L)'
;MKKFFISSLAISLLSVITITISATTTNSSSKENEKNSSSVLENDFIKDALKLKVVIREFNSKFYLFYTQYRGLSSTFKDLVEEQSIPELKATLDKYFKKNFDFKESNGRTQNFSELLYQLNWMINILSNRISDLNFFLENAEHENAGKMLENDSDGVTKNYKEYLYDSDFKFEILRSEKPPLINLLTAIKTNLNTIKGMIEKNDSLMKFINEYKEAKKAIYDNINHINLDINFEIINDILTNNNLEINIPKMLKLMT
;
A
#
# COMPACT_ATOMS: atom_id res chain seq x y z
N MET A 1 42.93 -17.27 1.08
CA MET A 1 42.08 -16.57 2.06
C MET A 1 42.17 -15.07 1.80
N LYS A 2 41.15 -14.47 1.18
CA LYS A 2 41.09 -13.03 0.90
C LYS A 2 40.04 -12.42 1.83
N LYS A 3 40.46 -11.44 2.64
CA LYS A 3 39.63 -10.67 3.56
C LYS A 3 38.82 -9.65 2.77
N PHE A 4 37.50 -9.68 2.91
CA PHE A 4 36.63 -8.59 2.44
C PHE A 4 36.42 -7.60 3.58
N PHE A 5 36.76 -6.34 3.29
CA PHE A 5 36.37 -5.18 4.08
C PHE A 5 34.87 -4.97 3.89
N ILE A 6 34.10 -5.03 4.98
CA ILE A 6 32.70 -4.59 5.01
C ILE A 6 32.73 -3.13 5.46
N SER A 7 32.55 -2.20 4.53
CA SER A 7 32.27 -0.80 4.85
C SER A 7 30.78 -0.61 5.03
N SER A 8 30.43 -0.28 6.27
CA SER A 8 29.23 0.40 6.78
C SER A 8 28.19 0.87 5.76
N LEU A 9 26.96 0.37 5.90
CA LEU A 9 25.76 1.16 5.64
C LEU A 9 25.02 1.33 6.97
N ALA A 10 24.77 2.59 7.32
CA ALA A 10 24.29 3.03 8.61
C ALA A 10 22.96 2.36 8.99
N ILE A 11 22.94 1.73 10.16
CA ILE A 11 21.71 1.34 10.86
C ILE A 11 21.16 2.63 11.45
N SER A 12 20.13 3.21 10.83
CA SER A 12 19.37 4.28 11.47
C SER A 12 18.62 3.69 12.67
N LEU A 13 19.03 4.13 13.86
CA LEU A 13 18.38 3.83 15.14
C LEU A 13 16.89 4.16 15.06
N LEU A 14 16.04 3.14 15.12
CA LEU A 14 14.63 3.29 15.47
C LEU A 14 14.58 3.79 16.92
N SER A 15 14.29 5.08 17.10
CA SER A 15 13.92 5.62 18.40
C SER A 15 12.61 4.97 18.84
N VAL A 16 12.70 4.03 19.78
CA VAL A 16 11.54 3.53 20.52
C VAL A 16 11.05 4.69 21.38
N ILE A 17 9.95 5.32 20.97
CA ILE A 17 9.27 6.32 21.79
C ILE A 17 8.53 5.57 22.90
N THR A 18 9.09 5.60 24.11
CA THR A 18 8.40 5.18 25.33
C THR A 18 7.37 6.24 25.71
N ILE A 19 6.08 5.91 25.55
CA ILE A 19 4.97 6.74 26.02
C ILE A 19 4.97 6.72 27.55
N THR A 20 5.23 7.85 28.18
CA THR A 20 5.07 8.02 29.63
C THR A 20 3.65 8.53 29.87
N ILE A 21 2.82 7.75 30.55
CA ILE A 21 1.45 8.16 30.92
C ILE A 21 1.53 8.97 32.22
N SER A 22 1.39 10.29 32.14
CA SER A 22 1.18 11.13 33.32
C SER A 22 -0.31 11.20 33.62
N ALA A 23 -0.77 10.40 34.58
CA ALA A 23 -2.11 10.57 35.15
C ALA A 23 -2.12 11.83 36.03
N THR A 24 -2.82 12.88 35.60
CA THR A 24 -3.20 13.99 36.47
C THR A 24 -4.72 13.98 36.63
N THR A 25 -5.16 13.69 37.85
CA THR A 25 -6.53 13.85 38.29
C THR A 25 -6.84 15.34 38.46
N THR A 26 -7.83 15.85 37.73
CA THR A 26 -8.51 17.10 38.09
C THR A 26 -10.01 16.89 38.01
N ASN A 27 -10.67 17.04 39.16
CA ASN A 27 -12.12 17.16 39.26
C ASN A 27 -12.56 18.51 38.69
N SER A 28 -13.59 18.51 37.84
CA SER A 28 -14.52 19.63 37.78
C SER A 28 -15.91 19.14 37.38
N SER A 29 -16.90 19.64 38.11
CA SER A 29 -18.29 19.23 38.11
C SER A 29 -19.13 19.97 37.05
N SER A 30 -20.04 19.19 36.45
CA SER A 30 -21.41 19.54 36.00
C SER A 30 -21.62 20.67 34.97
N LYS A 31 -21.54 20.28 33.69
CA LYS A 31 -22.51 20.59 32.62
C LYS A 31 -22.72 19.32 31.77
N GLU A 32 -23.39 18.33 32.35
CA GLU A 32 -23.66 17.03 31.72
C GLU A 32 -25.01 17.09 31.02
N ASN A 33 -25.01 17.06 29.69
CA ASN A 33 -25.88 16.17 28.89
C ASN A 33 -25.73 16.36 27.36
N GLU A 34 -25.19 17.48 26.87
CA GLU A 34 -24.80 17.59 25.44
C GLU A 34 -23.31 17.26 25.20
N LYS A 35 -22.44 17.62 26.15
CA LYS A 35 -20.98 17.45 26.06
C LYS A 35 -20.48 15.99 26.09
N ASN A 36 -21.32 15.05 26.51
CA ASN A 36 -20.97 13.63 26.61
C ASN A 36 -21.13 12.86 25.29
N SER A 37 -21.91 13.35 24.32
CA SER A 37 -22.17 12.60 23.08
C SER A 37 -21.06 12.79 22.03
N SER A 38 -20.60 14.03 21.85
CA SER A 38 -19.52 14.38 20.91
C SER A 38 -18.17 13.79 21.35
N SER A 39 -17.86 13.85 22.64
CA SER A 39 -16.64 13.26 23.21
C SER A 39 -16.59 11.74 23.11
N VAL A 40 -17.74 11.05 23.17
CA VAL A 40 -17.81 9.59 22.96
C VAL A 40 -17.57 9.24 21.50
N LEU A 41 -18.22 9.93 20.56
CA LEU A 41 -18.05 9.71 19.11
C LEU A 41 -16.61 9.99 18.63
N GLU A 42 -15.97 11.03 19.17
CA GLU A 42 -14.57 11.35 18.89
C GLU A 42 -13.62 10.25 19.40
N ASN A 43 -13.84 9.77 20.63
CA ASN A 43 -13.07 8.67 21.19
C ASN A 43 -13.25 7.37 20.38
N ASP A 44 -14.44 7.11 19.85
CA ASP A 44 -14.71 5.95 19.01
C ASP A 44 -14.00 6.06 17.65
N PHE A 45 -14.03 7.22 17.00
CA PHE A 45 -13.26 7.45 15.77
C PHE A 45 -11.76 7.21 15.98
N ILE A 46 -11.16 7.83 17.01
CA ILE A 46 -9.72 7.70 17.29
C ILE A 46 -9.37 6.23 17.56
N LYS A 47 -10.16 5.56 18.38
CA LYS A 47 -9.98 4.15 18.72
C LYS A 47 -10.03 3.26 17.48
N ASP A 48 -10.97 3.51 16.57
CA ASP A 48 -11.11 2.73 15.34
C ASP A 48 -10.01 3.02 14.33
N ALA A 49 -9.61 4.28 14.20
CA ALA A 49 -8.44 4.68 13.41
C ALA A 49 -7.16 3.98 13.91
N LEU A 50 -6.94 3.93 15.23
CA LEU A 50 -5.79 3.25 15.83
C LEU A 50 -5.82 1.74 15.60
N LYS A 51 -6.97 1.08 15.78
CA LYS A 51 -7.12 -0.35 15.45
C LYS A 51 -6.84 -0.61 13.98
N LEU A 52 -7.38 0.21 13.08
CA LEU A 52 -7.18 0.06 11.65
C LEU A 52 -5.70 0.22 11.27
N LYS A 53 -5.00 1.19 11.86
CA LYS A 53 -3.54 1.36 11.71
C LYS A 53 -2.75 0.11 12.10
N VAL A 54 -3.13 -0.58 13.19
CA VAL A 54 -2.47 -1.83 13.60
C VAL A 54 -2.57 -2.88 12.51
N VAL A 55 -3.76 -3.10 11.94
CA VAL A 55 -3.95 -4.11 10.90
C VAL A 55 -3.23 -3.73 9.60
N ILE A 56 -3.30 -2.45 9.22
CA ILE A 56 -2.64 -1.99 8.00
C ILE A 56 -1.12 -2.08 8.12
N ARG A 57 -0.53 -1.81 9.29
CA ARG A 57 0.93 -1.97 9.50
C ARG A 57 1.41 -3.39 9.22
N GLU A 58 0.65 -4.40 9.64
CA GLU A 58 0.97 -5.80 9.36
C GLU A 58 0.87 -6.13 7.87
N PHE A 59 -0.15 -5.57 7.18
CA PHE A 59 -0.25 -5.70 5.73
C PHE A 59 0.93 -5.02 5.02
N ASN A 60 1.22 -3.76 5.38
CA ASN A 60 2.29 -2.98 4.79
C ASN A 60 3.65 -3.64 5.00
N SER A 61 3.95 -4.21 6.17
CA SER A 61 5.24 -4.87 6.40
C SER A 61 5.50 -6.03 5.44
N LYS A 62 4.44 -6.73 4.98
CA LYS A 62 4.54 -7.85 4.06
C LYS A 62 4.54 -7.42 2.59
N PHE A 63 3.72 -6.42 2.22
CA PHE A 63 3.56 -6.00 0.81
C PHE A 63 4.35 -4.76 0.40
N TYR A 64 4.96 -4.03 1.33
CA TYR A 64 5.83 -2.90 0.98
C TYR A 64 7.05 -3.37 0.17
N LEU A 65 7.56 -4.57 0.46
CA LEU A 65 8.63 -5.15 -0.33
C LEU A 65 8.17 -5.44 -1.77
N PHE A 66 6.96 -5.97 -1.97
CA PHE A 66 6.40 -6.13 -3.31
C PHE A 66 6.33 -4.78 -4.04
N TYR A 67 5.82 -3.74 -3.36
CA TYR A 67 5.71 -2.41 -3.94
C TYR A 67 7.07 -1.87 -4.44
N THR A 68 8.08 -1.94 -3.59
CA THR A 68 9.43 -1.43 -3.92
C THR A 68 10.09 -2.23 -5.03
N GLN A 69 9.98 -3.58 -5.00
CA GLN A 69 10.57 -4.44 -6.03
C GLN A 69 9.88 -4.28 -7.38
N TYR A 70 8.54 -4.24 -7.43
CA TYR A 70 7.80 -4.05 -8.67
C TYR A 70 8.04 -2.66 -9.27
N ARG A 71 8.06 -1.61 -8.44
CA ARG A 71 8.41 -0.26 -8.88
C ARG A 71 9.83 -0.17 -9.43
N GLY A 72 10.78 -0.82 -8.74
CA GLY A 72 12.17 -0.93 -9.20
C GLY A 72 12.27 -1.61 -10.55
N LEU A 73 11.61 -2.76 -10.73
CA LEU A 73 11.52 -3.45 -12.02
C LEU A 73 10.99 -2.54 -13.12
N SER A 74 9.85 -1.89 -12.89
CA SER A 74 9.24 -1.01 -13.88
C SER A 74 10.17 0.14 -14.28
N SER A 75 10.84 0.78 -13.31
CA SER A 75 11.76 1.89 -13.59
C SER A 75 12.98 1.40 -14.37
N THR A 76 13.67 0.38 -13.87
CA THR A 76 14.88 -0.11 -14.52
C THR A 76 14.59 -0.68 -15.91
N PHE A 77 13.46 -1.35 -16.13
CA PHE A 77 13.06 -1.77 -17.47
C PHE A 77 12.82 -0.60 -18.42
N LYS A 78 12.21 0.48 -17.92
CA LYS A 78 12.01 1.68 -18.72
C LYS A 78 13.36 2.29 -19.13
N ASP A 79 14.28 2.42 -18.19
CA ASP A 79 15.62 2.96 -18.45
C ASP A 79 16.36 2.10 -19.49
N LEU A 80 16.29 0.76 -19.35
CA LEU A 80 16.85 -0.19 -20.32
C LEU A 80 16.27 -0.01 -21.74
N VAL A 81 14.97 0.27 -21.86
CA VAL A 81 14.34 0.56 -23.16
C VAL A 81 14.85 1.87 -23.74
N GLU A 82 14.95 2.90 -22.90
CA GLU A 82 15.37 4.24 -23.33
C GLU A 82 16.84 4.24 -23.80
N GLU A 83 17.72 3.61 -23.05
CA GLU A 83 19.16 3.53 -23.28
C GLU A 83 19.56 2.54 -24.40
N GLN A 84 18.66 1.62 -24.78
CA GLN A 84 18.97 0.65 -25.82
C GLN A 84 19.19 1.33 -27.17
N SER A 85 20.41 1.21 -27.69
CA SER A 85 20.84 1.82 -28.95
C SER A 85 20.58 0.94 -30.17
N ILE A 86 20.48 -0.38 -29.99
CA ILE A 86 20.19 -1.32 -31.08
C ILE A 86 18.67 -1.39 -31.31
N PRO A 87 18.16 -0.98 -32.49
CA PRO A 87 16.72 -0.83 -32.73
C PRO A 87 15.90 -2.11 -32.51
N GLU A 88 16.39 -3.25 -32.95
CA GLU A 88 15.69 -4.54 -32.84
C GLU A 88 15.55 -4.98 -31.38
N LEU A 89 16.61 -4.75 -30.60
CA LEU A 89 16.64 -5.05 -29.17
C LEU A 89 15.73 -4.08 -28.41
N LYS A 90 15.78 -2.79 -28.75
CA LYS A 90 14.91 -1.76 -28.18
C LYS A 90 13.43 -2.10 -28.38
N ALA A 91 13.05 -2.48 -29.59
CA ALA A 91 11.68 -2.86 -29.91
C ALA A 91 11.20 -4.08 -29.09
N THR A 92 12.09 -5.05 -28.85
CA THR A 92 11.79 -6.23 -28.03
C THR A 92 11.55 -5.85 -26.57
N LEU A 93 12.43 -5.03 -26.00
CA LEU A 93 12.31 -4.54 -24.63
C LEU A 93 11.08 -3.65 -24.45
N ASP A 94 10.82 -2.72 -25.38
CA ASP A 94 9.68 -1.81 -25.36
C ASP A 94 8.35 -2.57 -25.42
N LYS A 95 8.28 -3.61 -26.27
CA LYS A 95 7.11 -4.49 -26.34
C LYS A 95 6.85 -5.18 -25.00
N TYR A 96 7.89 -5.70 -24.35
CA TYR A 96 7.76 -6.32 -23.04
C TYR A 96 7.34 -5.30 -21.97
N PHE A 97 7.98 -4.13 -21.97
CA PHE A 97 7.69 -3.05 -21.01
C PHE A 97 6.23 -2.60 -21.10
N LYS A 98 5.76 -2.24 -22.30
CA LYS A 98 4.38 -1.79 -22.53
C LYS A 98 3.34 -2.81 -22.13
N LYS A 99 3.62 -4.09 -22.36
CA LYS A 99 2.71 -5.18 -22.00
C LYS A 99 2.58 -5.37 -20.49
N ASN A 100 3.64 -5.07 -19.72
CA ASN A 100 3.74 -5.50 -18.32
C ASN A 100 3.77 -4.37 -17.29
N PHE A 101 4.05 -3.13 -17.69
CA PHE A 101 4.29 -2.02 -16.78
C PHE A 101 3.65 -0.68 -17.20
N ASP A 102 3.27 -0.49 -18.47
CA ASP A 102 2.66 0.77 -18.96
C ASP A 102 1.15 0.61 -19.18
N PHE A 103 0.38 0.81 -18.11
CA PHE A 103 -1.08 0.80 -18.15
C PHE A 103 -1.61 2.21 -17.90
N LYS A 104 -2.35 2.75 -18.88
CA LYS A 104 -2.87 4.12 -18.79
C LYS A 104 -4.27 4.19 -18.16
N GLU A 105 -5.16 3.25 -18.47
CA GLU A 105 -6.50 3.13 -17.86
C GLU A 105 -7.03 1.68 -17.94
N SER A 106 -7.56 1.16 -16.82
CA SER A 106 -8.20 -0.17 -16.75
C SER A 106 -9.70 -0.03 -17.01
N ASN A 107 -10.18 -0.42 -18.20
CA ASN A 107 -11.61 -0.39 -18.55
C ASN A 107 -12.37 -1.71 -18.27
N GLY A 108 -11.91 -2.49 -17.28
CA GLY A 108 -12.71 -3.52 -16.59
C GLY A 108 -13.15 -4.76 -17.38
N ARG A 109 -12.81 -4.89 -18.67
CA ARG A 109 -13.36 -5.98 -19.51
C ARG A 109 -12.52 -7.26 -19.61
N THR A 110 -11.24 -7.21 -19.27
CA THR A 110 -10.39 -8.39 -19.02
C THR A 110 -9.06 -7.91 -18.44
N GLN A 111 -8.87 -8.04 -17.13
CA GLN A 111 -7.60 -7.70 -16.50
C GLN A 111 -6.62 -8.85 -16.72
N ASN A 112 -5.49 -8.55 -17.38
CA ASN A 112 -4.42 -9.53 -17.50
C ASN A 112 -3.58 -9.55 -16.20
N PHE A 113 -2.75 -10.59 -16.03
CA PHE A 113 -1.98 -10.77 -14.80
C PHE A 113 -1.08 -9.56 -14.47
N SER A 114 -0.40 -9.02 -15.48
CA SER A 114 0.52 -7.90 -15.30
C SER A 114 -0.22 -6.60 -14.94
N GLU A 115 -1.41 -6.41 -15.47
CA GLU A 115 -2.31 -5.31 -15.10
C GLU A 115 -2.73 -5.42 -13.63
N LEU A 116 -3.03 -6.62 -13.14
CA LEU A 116 -3.34 -6.83 -11.72
C LEU A 116 -2.15 -6.49 -10.83
N LEU A 117 -0.93 -6.88 -11.21
CA LEU A 117 0.29 -6.52 -10.47
C LEU A 117 0.51 -5.00 -10.44
N TYR A 118 0.28 -4.33 -11.57
CA TYR A 118 0.36 -2.88 -11.67
C TYR A 118 -0.65 -2.20 -10.75
N GLN A 119 -1.90 -2.65 -10.77
CA GLN A 119 -2.96 -2.13 -9.90
C GLN A 119 -2.66 -2.37 -8.42
N LEU A 120 -2.14 -3.55 -8.06
CA LEU A 120 -1.72 -3.85 -6.71
C LEU A 120 -0.61 -2.90 -6.25
N ASN A 121 0.40 -2.68 -7.10
CA ASN A 121 1.48 -1.73 -6.82
C ASN A 121 0.93 -0.31 -6.56
N TRP A 122 0.02 0.16 -7.42
CA TRP A 122 -0.65 1.44 -7.26
C TRP A 122 -1.47 1.50 -5.95
N MET A 123 -2.26 0.49 -5.64
CA MET A 123 -3.07 0.47 -4.41
C MET A 123 -2.22 0.46 -3.14
N ILE A 124 -1.08 -0.24 -3.12
CA ILE A 124 -0.16 -0.22 -1.96
C ILE A 124 0.47 1.17 -1.78
N ASN A 125 0.77 1.86 -2.88
CA ASN A 125 1.24 3.25 -2.85
C ASN A 125 0.18 4.18 -2.24
N ILE A 126 -1.06 4.09 -2.73
CA ILE A 126 -2.19 4.87 -2.20
C ILE A 126 -2.42 4.53 -0.72
N LEU A 127 -2.35 3.25 -0.34
CA LEU A 127 -2.51 2.81 1.05
C LEU A 127 -1.47 3.47 1.95
N SER A 128 -0.21 3.50 1.53
CA SER A 128 0.87 4.15 2.26
C SER A 128 0.62 5.65 2.46
N ASN A 129 0.17 6.35 1.40
CA ASN A 129 -0.18 7.76 1.48
C ASN A 129 -1.36 8.02 2.42
N ARG A 130 -2.42 7.20 2.34
CA ARG A 130 -3.61 7.35 3.19
C ARG A 130 -3.34 7.06 4.67
N ILE A 131 -2.44 6.14 4.98
CA ILE A 131 -1.96 5.95 6.36
C ILE A 131 -1.22 7.20 6.83
N SER A 132 -0.38 7.79 5.97
CA SER A 132 0.35 9.01 6.32
C SER A 132 -0.61 10.17 6.58
N ASP A 133 -1.63 10.35 5.74
CA ASP A 133 -2.69 11.35 5.92
C ASP A 133 -3.42 11.13 7.25
N LEU A 134 -3.78 9.88 7.58
CA LEU A 134 -4.42 9.55 8.85
C LEU A 134 -3.49 9.78 10.06
N ASN A 135 -2.20 9.48 9.94
CA ASN A 135 -1.24 9.75 11.02
C ASN A 135 -1.13 11.26 11.27
N PHE A 136 -0.95 12.04 10.20
CA PHE A 136 -0.90 13.49 10.30
C PHE A 136 -2.19 14.04 10.91
N PHE A 137 -3.35 13.53 10.50
CA PHE A 137 -4.63 13.92 11.09
C PHE A 137 -4.67 13.64 12.60
N LEU A 138 -4.33 12.42 13.02
CA LEU A 138 -4.36 12.03 14.45
C LEU A 138 -3.36 12.83 15.30
N GLU A 139 -2.14 13.06 14.79
CA GLU A 139 -1.09 13.82 15.50
C GLU A 139 -1.47 15.30 15.66
N ASN A 140 -2.10 15.91 14.65
CA ASN A 140 -2.53 17.31 14.72
C ASN A 140 -3.88 17.49 15.42
N ALA A 141 -4.74 16.46 15.42
CA ALA A 141 -5.95 16.44 16.23
C ALA A 141 -5.61 16.50 17.72
N GLU A 142 -4.53 15.85 18.17
CA GLU A 142 -4.06 15.88 19.56
C GLU A 142 -3.45 17.25 19.98
N HIS A 143 -2.90 18.03 19.04
CA HIS A 143 -2.03 19.17 19.41
C HIS A 143 -2.60 20.58 19.25
N GLU A 144 -3.51 20.86 18.31
CA GLU A 144 -3.90 22.26 18.07
C GLU A 144 -5.31 22.66 18.51
N ASN A 145 -6.31 21.78 18.52
CA ASN A 145 -7.68 22.15 18.88
C ASN A 145 -8.57 20.91 19.12
N ALA A 146 -8.08 19.86 19.78
CA ALA A 146 -8.90 18.66 20.07
C ALA A 146 -10.27 19.05 20.66
N GLY A 147 -10.27 19.97 21.62
CA GLY A 147 -11.48 20.51 22.23
C GLY A 147 -12.26 21.55 21.43
N LYS A 148 -11.89 21.91 20.18
CA LYS A 148 -12.60 22.95 19.42
C LYS A 148 -12.89 22.62 17.95
N MET A 149 -12.12 21.73 17.31
CA MET A 149 -12.43 21.27 15.95
C MET A 149 -13.50 20.17 15.92
N LEU A 150 -13.75 19.49 17.05
CA LEU A 150 -14.65 18.33 17.11
C LEU A 150 -15.72 18.42 18.22
N GLU A 151 -15.64 19.41 19.12
CA GLU A 151 -16.43 19.39 20.37
C GLU A 151 -17.95 19.51 20.20
N ASN A 152 -18.49 19.89 19.04
CA ASN A 152 -19.95 20.09 18.87
C ASN A 152 -20.52 19.67 17.50
N ASP A 153 -19.80 18.90 16.68
CA ASP A 153 -20.24 18.60 15.30
C ASP A 153 -20.24 17.10 15.00
N SER A 154 -21.39 16.45 15.23
CA SER A 154 -21.65 15.06 14.79
C SER A 154 -21.43 14.88 13.30
N ASP A 155 -21.66 15.94 12.51
CA ASP A 155 -21.48 15.90 11.06
C ASP A 155 -19.99 15.93 10.70
N GLY A 156 -19.18 16.64 11.50
CA GLY A 156 -17.72 16.65 11.40
C GLY A 156 -17.07 15.29 11.69
N VAL A 157 -17.48 14.61 12.77
CA VAL A 157 -16.99 13.25 13.08
C VAL A 157 -17.43 12.25 12.00
N THR A 158 -18.69 12.33 11.56
CA THR A 158 -19.21 11.50 10.45
C THR A 158 -18.41 11.73 9.16
N LYS A 159 -18.07 12.99 8.86
CA LYS A 159 -17.24 13.34 7.71
C LYS A 159 -15.83 12.75 7.81
N ASN A 160 -15.17 12.88 8.95
CA ASN A 160 -13.82 12.31 9.15
C ASN A 160 -13.83 10.78 9.05
N TYR A 161 -14.87 10.14 9.59
CA TYR A 161 -15.06 8.71 9.46
C TYR A 161 -15.16 8.29 7.99
N LYS A 162 -16.02 8.98 7.22
CA LYS A 162 -16.17 8.75 5.78
C LYS A 162 -14.90 9.03 5.00
N GLU A 163 -14.16 10.09 5.34
CA GLU A 163 -12.94 10.48 4.64
C GLU A 163 -11.80 9.48 4.84
N TYR A 164 -11.58 9.04 6.08
CA TYR A 164 -10.39 8.27 6.44
C TYR A 164 -10.64 6.77 6.57
N LEU A 165 -11.75 6.37 7.21
CA LEU A 165 -11.94 4.99 7.63
C LEU A 165 -12.79 4.21 6.61
N TYR A 166 -14.04 4.64 6.41
CA TYR A 166 -14.99 3.92 5.58
C TYR A 166 -16.17 4.80 5.13
N ASP A 167 -16.51 4.69 3.85
CA ASP A 167 -17.72 5.27 3.29
C ASP A 167 -18.41 4.25 2.38
N SER A 168 -19.64 3.88 2.73
CA SER A 168 -20.45 2.94 1.96
C SER A 168 -20.82 3.47 0.58
N ASP A 169 -20.87 4.80 0.43
CA ASP A 169 -21.27 5.47 -0.81
C ASP A 169 -20.07 5.75 -1.72
N PHE A 170 -18.85 5.51 -1.23
CA PHE A 170 -17.62 5.77 -1.97
C PHE A 170 -17.44 4.76 -3.12
N LYS A 171 -17.44 5.30 -4.34
CA LYS A 171 -17.18 4.54 -5.57
C LYS A 171 -15.68 4.49 -5.84
N PHE A 172 -15.05 3.38 -5.45
CA PHE A 172 -13.63 3.16 -5.70
C PHE A 172 -13.35 2.89 -7.18
N GLU A 173 -12.48 3.70 -7.77
CA GLU A 173 -11.98 3.58 -9.14
C GLU A 173 -10.47 3.35 -9.12
N ILE A 174 -10.05 2.14 -9.51
CA ILE A 174 -8.63 1.76 -9.59
C ILE A 174 -7.92 2.69 -10.59
N LEU A 175 -6.74 3.19 -10.21
CA LEU A 175 -5.91 4.18 -10.93
C LEU A 175 -6.47 5.61 -10.97
N ARG A 176 -7.59 5.90 -10.29
CA ARG A 176 -8.21 7.23 -10.28
C ARG A 176 -8.52 7.75 -8.87
N SER A 177 -8.90 6.87 -7.95
CA SER A 177 -9.18 7.27 -6.56
C SER A 177 -7.90 7.66 -5.83
N GLU A 178 -7.66 8.96 -5.68
CA GLU A 178 -6.48 9.48 -4.96
C GLU A 178 -6.61 9.37 -3.44
N LYS A 179 -7.83 9.58 -2.92
CA LYS A 179 -8.12 9.62 -1.48
C LYS A 179 -9.24 8.66 -1.06
N PRO A 180 -9.13 7.36 -1.35
CA PRO A 180 -10.11 6.40 -0.89
C PRO A 180 -10.08 6.27 0.64
N PRO A 181 -11.23 6.00 1.28
CA PRO A 181 -11.24 5.55 2.67
C PRO A 181 -10.51 4.22 2.80
N LEU A 182 -9.82 4.01 3.92
CA LEU A 182 -8.88 2.91 4.08
C LEU A 182 -9.54 1.53 3.94
N ILE A 183 -10.77 1.34 4.45
CA ILE A 183 -11.47 0.05 4.30
C ILE A 183 -11.91 -0.22 2.86
N ASN A 184 -12.40 0.80 2.15
CA ASN A 184 -12.76 0.66 0.73
C ASN A 184 -11.52 0.23 -0.08
N LEU A 185 -10.36 0.85 0.19
CA LEU A 185 -9.09 0.50 -0.43
C LEU A 185 -8.62 -0.93 -0.07
N LEU A 186 -8.64 -1.31 1.21
CA LEU A 186 -8.27 -2.67 1.64
C LEU A 186 -9.18 -3.74 1.03
N THR A 187 -10.46 -3.42 0.84
CA THR A 187 -11.42 -4.31 0.17
C THR A 187 -11.03 -4.51 -1.30
N ALA A 188 -10.64 -3.45 -2.00
CA ALA A 188 -10.15 -3.55 -3.37
C ALA A 188 -8.83 -4.33 -3.47
N ILE A 189 -7.88 -4.08 -2.55
CA ILE A 189 -6.61 -4.82 -2.45
C ILE A 189 -6.89 -6.32 -2.27
N LYS A 190 -7.79 -6.68 -1.35
CA LYS A 190 -8.16 -8.08 -1.10
C LYS A 190 -8.71 -8.75 -2.35
N THR A 191 -9.63 -8.10 -3.06
CA THR A 191 -10.24 -8.62 -4.29
C THR A 191 -9.18 -8.83 -5.38
N ASN A 192 -8.26 -7.87 -5.54
CA ASN A 192 -7.17 -7.97 -6.51
C ASN A 192 -6.20 -9.11 -6.16
N LEU A 193 -5.77 -9.23 -4.90
CA LEU A 193 -4.92 -10.34 -4.43
C LEU A 193 -5.57 -11.71 -4.63
N ASN A 194 -6.86 -11.85 -4.33
CA ASN A 194 -7.59 -13.09 -4.59
C ASN A 194 -7.62 -13.43 -6.08
N THR A 195 -7.76 -12.42 -6.94
CA THR A 195 -7.75 -12.59 -8.40
C THR A 195 -6.36 -13.04 -8.87
N ILE A 196 -5.30 -12.38 -8.40
CA ILE A 196 -3.90 -12.76 -8.66
C ILE A 196 -3.67 -14.22 -8.24
N LYS A 197 -4.04 -14.58 -7.00
CA LYS A 197 -3.90 -15.94 -6.49
C LYS A 197 -4.64 -16.96 -7.35
N GLY A 198 -5.88 -16.67 -7.73
CA GLY A 198 -6.64 -17.53 -8.65
C GLY A 198 -5.98 -17.68 -10.02
N MET A 199 -5.34 -16.64 -10.55
CA MET A 199 -4.60 -16.70 -11.82
C MET A 199 -3.27 -17.46 -11.73
N ILE A 200 -2.63 -17.44 -10.55
CA ILE A 200 -1.45 -18.26 -10.26
C ILE A 200 -1.85 -19.74 -10.24
N GLU A 201 -2.88 -20.08 -9.46
CA GLU A 201 -3.32 -21.47 -9.26
C GLU A 201 -3.93 -22.12 -10.51
N LYS A 202 -4.67 -21.35 -11.33
CA LYS A 202 -5.43 -21.92 -12.46
C LYS A 202 -4.72 -21.86 -13.81
N ASN A 203 -3.84 -20.88 -14.01
CA ASN A 203 -3.36 -20.51 -15.35
C ASN A 203 -1.82 -20.36 -15.43
N ASP A 204 -1.08 -20.71 -14.39
CA ASP A 204 0.39 -20.53 -14.30
C ASP A 204 0.85 -19.11 -14.67
N SER A 205 0.01 -18.11 -14.38
CA SER A 205 0.19 -16.75 -14.91
C SER A 205 1.49 -16.10 -14.42
N LEU A 206 1.92 -16.44 -13.20
CA LEU A 206 3.18 -15.99 -12.63
C LEU A 206 4.40 -16.60 -13.34
N MET A 207 4.36 -17.90 -13.64
CA MET A 207 5.43 -18.54 -14.42
C MET A 207 5.50 -18.00 -15.84
N LYS A 208 4.35 -17.72 -16.46
CA LYS A 208 4.29 -17.06 -17.77
C LYS A 208 4.91 -15.66 -17.71
N PHE A 209 4.55 -14.85 -16.72
CA PHE A 209 5.14 -13.53 -16.50
C PHE A 209 6.67 -13.59 -16.36
N ILE A 210 7.19 -14.52 -15.56
CA ILE A 210 8.65 -14.73 -15.37
C ILE A 210 9.33 -15.22 -16.66
N ASN A 211 8.71 -16.14 -17.41
CA ASN A 211 9.29 -16.67 -18.64
C ASN A 211 9.34 -15.61 -19.75
N GLU A 212 8.31 -14.78 -19.87
CA GLU A 212 8.32 -13.65 -20.81
C GLU A 212 9.45 -12.66 -20.47
N TYR A 213 9.72 -12.42 -19.18
CA TYR A 213 10.90 -11.65 -18.75
C TYR A 213 12.20 -12.30 -19.21
N LYS A 214 12.39 -13.61 -19.02
CA LYS A 214 13.62 -14.31 -19.43
C LYS A 214 13.89 -14.20 -20.93
N GLU A 215 12.85 -14.16 -21.75
CA GLU A 215 12.99 -13.91 -23.19
C GLU A 215 13.37 -12.45 -23.48
N ALA A 216 12.69 -11.48 -22.85
CA ALA A 216 13.03 -10.07 -23.01
C ALA A 216 14.46 -9.75 -22.53
N LYS A 217 14.93 -10.42 -21.47
CA LYS A 217 16.28 -10.28 -20.91
C LYS A 217 17.38 -10.52 -21.95
N LYS A 218 17.15 -11.41 -22.93
CA LYS A 218 18.11 -11.68 -24.02
C LYS A 218 18.36 -10.47 -24.92
N ALA A 219 17.44 -9.50 -24.93
CA ALA A 219 17.55 -8.26 -25.68
C ALA A 219 18.23 -7.12 -24.91
N ILE A 220 18.67 -7.36 -23.67
CA ILE A 220 19.50 -6.41 -22.94
C ILE A 220 20.92 -6.51 -23.49
N TYR A 221 21.28 -5.58 -24.39
CA TYR A 221 22.65 -5.43 -24.88
C TYR A 221 23.58 -5.06 -23.72
N ASP A 222 24.77 -5.65 -23.67
CA ASP A 222 25.77 -5.54 -22.58
C ASP A 222 25.59 -6.48 -21.37
N ASN A 223 25.14 -7.71 -21.64
CA ASN A 223 24.92 -8.80 -20.66
C ASN A 223 26.18 -9.27 -19.89
N ILE A 224 27.33 -8.61 -20.03
CA ILE A 224 28.58 -9.01 -19.34
C ILE A 224 28.77 -8.23 -18.03
N ASN A 225 28.18 -7.03 -17.85
CA ASN A 225 28.41 -6.23 -16.64
C ASN A 225 27.18 -5.38 -16.22
N HIS A 226 26.43 -5.89 -15.22
CA HIS A 226 25.82 -5.13 -14.10
C HIS A 226 24.30 -5.01 -13.92
N ILE A 227 23.41 -5.27 -14.89
CA ILE A 227 21.94 -5.19 -14.63
C ILE A 227 21.31 -6.58 -14.59
N ASN A 228 21.09 -7.09 -13.36
CA ASN A 228 20.37 -8.33 -13.11
C ASN A 228 19.07 -8.07 -12.33
N LEU A 229 17.93 -8.21 -13.00
CA LEU A 229 16.61 -8.02 -12.42
C LEU A 229 16.00 -9.31 -11.84
N ASP A 230 16.72 -10.45 -11.93
CA ASP A 230 16.22 -11.76 -11.49
C ASP A 230 15.78 -11.74 -10.02
N ILE A 231 16.56 -11.10 -9.16
CA ILE A 231 16.29 -11.00 -7.72
C ILE A 231 14.94 -10.32 -7.47
N ASN A 232 14.59 -9.27 -8.23
CA ASN A 232 13.32 -8.58 -8.04
C ASN A 232 12.14 -9.49 -8.41
N PHE A 233 12.25 -10.26 -9.51
CA PHE A 233 11.22 -11.23 -9.91
C PHE A 233 11.10 -12.37 -8.90
N GLU A 234 12.22 -12.86 -8.35
CA GLU A 234 12.23 -13.89 -7.30
C GLU A 234 11.54 -13.41 -6.04
N ILE A 235 11.80 -12.18 -5.59
CA ILE A 235 11.14 -11.59 -4.42
C ILE A 235 9.64 -11.42 -4.68
N ILE A 236 9.23 -10.94 -5.86
CA ILE A 236 7.81 -10.83 -6.21
C ILE A 236 7.14 -12.21 -6.19
N ASN A 237 7.80 -13.21 -6.78
CA ASN A 237 7.31 -14.59 -6.77
C ASN A 237 7.13 -15.11 -5.34
N ASP A 238 8.15 -14.97 -4.50
CA ASP A 238 8.10 -15.36 -3.08
C ASP A 238 6.95 -14.67 -2.35
N ILE A 239 6.79 -13.36 -2.51
CA ILE A 239 5.72 -12.61 -1.85
C ILE A 239 4.34 -13.10 -2.29
N LEU A 240 4.12 -13.30 -3.60
CA LEU A 240 2.81 -13.68 -4.13
C LEU A 240 2.44 -15.14 -3.84
N THR A 241 3.42 -16.01 -3.60
CA THR A 241 3.20 -17.45 -3.37
C THR A 241 3.18 -17.84 -1.91
N ASN A 242 4.05 -17.22 -1.09
CA ASN A 242 4.25 -17.62 0.30
C ASN A 242 3.51 -16.73 1.31
N ASN A 243 3.13 -15.50 0.96
CA ASN A 243 2.31 -14.69 1.86
C ASN A 243 0.83 -15.07 1.76
N ASN A 244 0.38 -15.91 2.68
CA ASN A 244 -1.04 -16.04 2.98
C ASN A 244 -1.50 -14.81 3.76
N LEU A 245 -2.01 -13.81 3.04
CA LEU A 245 -2.56 -12.61 3.67
C LEU A 245 -4.07 -12.63 3.69
N GLU A 246 -4.60 -13.02 4.84
CA GLU A 246 -6.02 -12.97 5.13
C GLU A 246 -6.40 -11.56 5.59
N ILE A 247 -6.78 -10.69 4.64
CA ILE A 247 -7.37 -9.40 4.97
C ILE A 247 -8.81 -9.65 5.48
N ASN A 248 -9.02 -9.64 6.79
CA ASN A 248 -10.33 -9.89 7.40
C ASN A 248 -11.18 -8.60 7.49
N ILE A 249 -11.69 -8.16 6.34
CA ILE A 249 -12.60 -6.99 6.24
C ILE A 249 -13.82 -7.09 7.17
N PRO A 250 -14.52 -8.25 7.29
CA PRO A 250 -15.64 -8.37 8.24
C PRO A 250 -15.24 -8.12 9.69
N LYS A 251 -14.05 -8.57 10.12
CA LYS A 251 -13.52 -8.26 11.45
C LYS A 251 -13.23 -6.78 11.60
N MET A 252 -12.69 -6.11 10.57
CA MET A 252 -12.43 -4.67 10.59
C MET A 252 -13.73 -3.86 10.71
N LEU A 253 -14.76 -4.20 9.92
CA LEU A 253 -16.05 -3.51 9.98
C LEU A 253 -16.76 -3.73 11.33
N LYS A 254 -16.68 -4.94 11.90
CA LYS A 254 -17.21 -5.23 13.24
C LYS A 254 -16.48 -4.49 14.36
N LEU A 255 -15.25 -4.06 14.15
CA LEU A 255 -14.51 -3.28 15.15
C LEU A 255 -15.00 -1.83 15.23
N MET A 256 -15.82 -1.38 14.27
CA MET A 256 -16.27 -0.01 14.10
C MET A 256 -17.80 0.17 14.24
N THR A 257 -18.46 -0.85 14.77
CA THR A 257 -19.89 -0.89 15.15
C THR A 257 -19.99 -1.21 16.62
#